data_AF-A0A8T5LC28-F1
#
_entry.id   AF-A0A8T5LC28-F1
#
_cell.length_a   1.000
_cell.length_b   1.000
_cell.length_c   1.000
_cell.angle_alpha   90.00
_cell.angle_beta   90.00
_cell.angle_gamma   90.00
#
_symmetry.space_group_name_H-M   'P 1'
#
loop_
_entity.id
_entity.type
_entity.pdbx_description
1 polymer ?
#
loop_
_entity_poly.entity_id
_entity_poly.type
_entity_poly.pdbx_seq_one_letter_code
_entity_poly.pdbx_strand_id
1 'polypeptide(L)' 'MAWLKRNDKGYPLTKKGELMHRKVAEKKRGRPLRDHEVVHHQDGDKTNFRKDNLSVMSRSFHSRLHSKKKSSW' A
#
# COMPACT_ATOMS: atom_id res chain seq x y z
N MET A 1 -13.87 11.81 12.88
CA MET A 1 -12.76 11.62 11.92
C MET A 1 -13.34 11.00 10.66
N ALA A 2 -13.27 11.68 9.51
CA ALA A 2 -14.00 11.30 8.31
C ALA A 2 -13.66 9.86 7.87
N TRP A 3 -14.68 8.99 7.80
CA TRP A 3 -14.56 7.64 7.27
C TRP A 3 -14.16 7.71 5.81
N LEU A 4 -12.90 7.40 5.50
CA LEU A 4 -12.45 7.23 4.12
C LEU A 4 -13.15 6.00 3.55
N LYS A 5 -13.74 6.13 2.36
CA LYS A 5 -14.27 5.00 1.60
C LYS A 5 -13.17 3.94 1.49
N ARG A 6 -13.52 2.66 1.64
CA ARG A 6 -12.60 1.53 1.45
C ARG A 6 -12.99 0.77 0.19
N ASN A 7 -12.03 0.10 -0.44
CA ASN A 7 -12.33 -0.90 -1.47
C ASN A 7 -12.68 -2.26 -0.82
N ASP A 8 -13.04 -3.25 -1.64
CA ASP A 8 -13.43 -4.59 -1.19
C ASP A 8 -12.31 -5.32 -0.42
N LYS A 9 -11.06 -4.90 -0.62
CA LYS A 9 -9.88 -5.40 0.09
C LYS A 9 -9.59 -4.63 1.38
N GLY A 10 -10.45 -3.69 1.79
CA GLY A 10 -10.31 -2.90 3.01
C GLY A 10 -9.30 -1.74 2.94
N TYR A 11 -8.73 -1.44 1.76
CA TYR A 11 -7.81 -0.32 1.62
C TYR A 11 -8.56 1.02 1.58
N PRO A 12 -8.13 2.02 2.39
CA PRO A 12 -8.68 3.37 2.30
C PRO A 12 -8.43 4.01 0.93
N LEU A 13 -9.43 4.73 0.44
CA LEU A 13 -9.44 5.45 -0.83
C LEU A 13 -9.42 6.95 -0.61
N THR A 14 -8.83 7.69 -1.55
CA THR A 14 -8.97 9.14 -1.63
C THR A 14 -10.39 9.52 -2.02
N LYS A 15 -10.74 10.81 -1.92
CA LYS A 15 -12.02 11.32 -2.45
C LYS A 15 -12.21 11.04 -3.95
N LYS A 16 -11.12 10.82 -4.70
CA LYS A 16 -11.12 10.47 -6.13
C LYS A 16 -11.18 8.96 -6.39
N GLY A 17 -11.24 8.13 -5.35
CA GLY A 17 -11.26 6.67 -5.47
C GLY A 17 -9.88 6.03 -5.64
N GLU A 18 -8.78 6.77 -5.47
CA GLU A 18 -7.41 6.23 -5.58
C GLU A 18 -6.97 5.55 -4.27
N LEU A 19 -6.08 4.56 -4.34
CA LEU A 19 -5.53 3.91 -3.14
C LEU A 19 -4.68 4.89 -2.31
N MET A 20 -5.11 5.19 -1.08
CA MET A 20 -4.44 6.16 -0.18
C MET A 20 -2.97 5.81 0.06
N HIS A 21 -2.67 4.55 0.38
CA HIS A 21 -1.30 4.10 0.65
C HIS A 21 -0.38 4.32 -0.56
N ARG A 22 -0.90 4.21 -1.79
CA ARG A 22 -0.14 4.46 -3.02
C ARG A 22 0.18 5.95 -3.11
N LYS A 23 -0.82 6.83 -2.89
CA LYS A 23 -0.61 8.30 -2.91
C LYS A 23 0.39 8.75 -1.84
N VAL A 24 0.33 8.18 -0.63
CA VAL A 24 1.30 8.48 0.43
C VAL A 24 2.71 8.06 0.03
N ALA A 25 2.87 6.86 -0.55
CA ALA A 25 4.16 6.38 -1.03
C ALA A 25 4.72 7.21 -2.20
N GLU A 26 3.87 7.62 -3.15
CA GLU A 26 4.23 8.53 -4.26
C GLU A 26 4.73 9.87 -3.74
N LYS A 27 3.98 10.50 -2.82
CA LYS A 27 4.36 11.77 -2.19
C LYS A 27 5.70 11.65 -1.46
N LYS A 28 5.92 10.56 -0.73
CA LYS A 28 7.20 10.28 -0.05
C LYS A 28 8.37 10.15 -1.02
N ARG A 29 8.15 9.53 -2.19
CA ARG A 29 9.20 9.34 -3.22
C ARG A 29 9.42 10.54 -4.12
N GLY A 30 8.50 11.51 -4.13
CA GLY A 30 8.57 12.66 -5.03
C GLY A 30 8.29 12.31 -6.50
N ARG A 31 7.74 11.12 -6.79
CA ARG A 31 7.35 10.72 -8.14
C ARG A 31 6.19 9.71 -8.11
N PRO A 32 5.41 9.59 -9.20
CA PRO A 32 4.47 8.48 -9.36
C PRO A 32 5.16 7.12 -9.23
N LEU A 33 4.45 6.15 -8.69
CA LEU A 33 4.92 4.76 -8.70
C LEU A 33 4.78 4.20 -10.10
N ARG A 34 5.77 3.41 -10.53
CA ARG A 34 5.73 2.69 -11.80
C ARG A 34 4.73 1.54 -11.72
N ASP A 35 4.35 1.01 -12.87
CA ASP A 35 3.34 -0.07 -12.95
C ASP A 35 3.78 -1.38 -12.27
N HIS A 36 5.09 -1.62 -12.21
CA HIS A 36 5.66 -2.78 -11.52
C HIS A 36 5.91 -2.57 -10.02
N GLU A 37 5.71 -1.35 -9.51
CA GLU A 37 5.92 -0.99 -8.11
C GLU A 37 4.62 -1.14 -7.30
N VAL A 38 4.74 -1.84 -6.17
CA VAL A 38 3.66 -2.05 -5.19
C VAL A 38 4.08 -1.54 -3.82
N VAL A 39 3.09 -1.19 -2.99
CA VAL A 39 3.31 -0.74 -1.61
C VAL A 39 2.94 -1.87 -0.66
N HIS A 40 3.85 -2.18 0.25
CA HIS A 40 3.68 -3.14 1.32
C HIS A 40 3.54 -2.43 2.65
N HIS A 41 2.54 -2.82 3.45
CA HIS A 41 2.42 -2.42 4.86
C HIS A 41 3.16 -3.47 5.70
N GLN A 42 4.20 -3.06 6.43
CA GLN A 42 5.05 -4.01 7.17
C GLN A 42 4.32 -4.68 8.33
N ASP A 43 3.40 -3.96 8.98
CA ASP A 43 2.57 -4.43 10.09
C ASP A 43 1.26 -5.12 9.66
N GLY A 44 0.94 -5.09 8.36
CA GLY A 44 -0.33 -5.58 7.82
C GLY A 44 -1.54 -4.66 8.03
N ASP A 45 -1.42 -3.57 8.79
CA ASP A 45 -2.50 -2.61 8.98
C ASP A 45 -2.61 -1.68 7.75
N LYS A 46 -3.67 -1.91 6.96
CA LYS A 46 -4.01 -1.15 5.74
C LYS A 46 -4.32 0.33 6.00
N THR A 47 -4.42 0.75 7.26
CA THR A 47 -4.67 2.13 7.69
C THR A 47 -3.42 2.83 8.26
N ASN A 48 -2.35 2.10 8.54
CA ASN A 48 -1.11 2.67 9.06
C ASN A 48 -0.21 3.21 7.93
N PHE A 49 -0.34 4.50 7.64
CA PHE A 49 0.44 5.19 6.60
C PHE A 49 1.75 5.82 7.10
N ARG A 50 2.29 5.40 8.26
CA ARG A 50 3.57 5.90 8.75
C ARG A 50 4.67 5.66 7.71
N LYS A 51 5.58 6.63 7.58
CA LYS A 51 6.66 6.61 6.58
C LYS A 51 7.41 5.28 6.59
N ASP A 52 7.70 4.75 7.77
CA ASP A 52 8.51 3.55 7.93
C ASP A 52 7.69 2.26 7.86
N ASN A 53 6.36 2.35 7.92
CA ASN A 53 5.47 1.20 7.73
C ASN A 53 5.23 0.88 6.24
N LEU A 54 5.39 1.87 5.35
CA LEU A 54 5.18 1.72 3.92
C LEU A 54 6.48 1.46 3.16
N SER A 55 6.58 0.28 2.57
CA SER A 55 7.71 -0.16 1.75
C SER A 55 7.31 -0.30 0.28
N VAL A 56 7.99 0.41 -0.61
CA VAL A 56 7.79 0.27 -2.06
C VAL A 56 8.75 -0.77 -2.62
N MET A 57 8.22 -1.77 -3.32
CA MET A 57 8.98 -2.89 -3.86
C MET A 57 8.41 -3.34 -5.21
N SER A 58 9.13 -4.22 -5.91
CA SER A 58 8.59 -4.83 -7.13
C SER A 58 7.48 -5.83 -6.79
N ARG A 59 6.54 -6.01 -7.72
CA ARG A 59 5.50 -7.04 -7.61
C ARG A 59 6.06 -8.46 -7.42
N SER A 60 7.18 -8.77 -8.10
CA SER A 60 7.85 -10.07 -7.97
C SER A 60 8.45 -10.28 -6.57
N PHE A 61 9.06 -9.23 -6.00
CA PHE A 61 9.58 -9.29 -4.64
C PHE A 61 8.45 -9.42 -3.61
N HIS A 62 7.36 -8.66 -3.78
CA HIS A 62 6.18 -8.76 -2.92
C HIS A 62 5.56 -10.17 -2.95
N SER A 63 5.42 -10.76 -4.14
CA SER A 63 4.95 -12.15 -4.29
C SER A 63 5.88 -13.14 -3.58
N ARG A 64 7.20 -13.01 -3.73
CA ARG A 64 8.18 -13.86 -3.04
C ARG A 64 8.12 -13.70 -1.52
N LEU A 65 7.91 -12.48 -1.03
CA LEU A 65 7.78 -12.18 0.40
C LEU A 65 6.58 -12.92 1.02
N HIS A 66 5.42 -12.91 0.35
CA HIS A 66 4.21 -13.63 0.78
C HIS A 66 4.18 -15.11 0.42
N SER A 67 5.02 -15.58 -0.48
CA SER A 67 5.21 -17.01 -0.67
C SER A 67 5.99 -17.61 0.51
N LYS A 68 6.95 -16.86 1.07
CA LYS A 68 7.77 -17.29 2.22
C LYS A 68 7.04 -17.16 3.56
N LYS A 69 6.22 -16.12 3.73
CA LYS A 69 5.31 -15.97 4.87
C LYS A 69 3.95 -16.47 4.43
N LYS A 70 3.44 -17.62 4.91
CA LYS A 70 2.09 -18.15 4.60
C LYS A 70 0.97 -17.20 5.10
N SER A 71 0.92 -15.98 4.60
CA SER A 71 -0.03 -14.93 4.99
C SER A 71 -0.73 -14.44 3.74
N SER A 72 -2.00 -14.83 3.63
CA SER A 72 -2.96 -14.34 2.64
C SER A 72 -3.35 -12.90 2.98
N TRP A 73 -3.24 -11.99 2.01
CA TRP A 73 -3.66 -10.58 2.08
C TRP A 73 -4.39 -10.15 0.82
#